data_AF-A0A5S4T464-F1
#
_entry.id   AF-A0A5S4T464-F1
#
_cell.length_a   1.000
_cell.length_b   1.000
_cell.length_c   1.000
_cell.angle_alpha   90.00
_cell.angle_beta   90.00
_cell.angle_gamma   90.00
#
_symmetry.space_group_name_H-M   'P 1'
#
loop_
_entity.id
_entity.type
_entity.pdbx_description
1 polymer ?
#
loop_
_entity_poly.entity_id
_entity_poly.type
_entity_poly.pdbx_seq_one_letter_code
_entity_poly.pdbx_strand_id
1 'polypeptide(L)'
;QWRDLLTDADYAQLKQEGAVGEVCCRFFDQAGHPVYKGLQDRTIGISLEQLGRVRKTIAVATGKYKAKAILAALKAGFINYLVTDKETMLAVLALDEDIDLNNVLL
;
A
#
# COMPACT_ATOMS: atom_id res chain seq x y z
N GLN A 1 2.70 -5.42 13.20
CA GLN A 1 3.83 -6.37 13.33
C GLN A 1 3.28 -7.76 13.04
N TRP A 2 3.78 -8.44 12.02
CA TRP A 2 3.35 -9.80 11.64
C TRP A 2 3.89 -10.78 12.68
N ARG A 3 3.02 -11.33 13.53
CA ARG A 3 3.43 -12.22 14.64
C ARG A 3 3.61 -13.65 14.12
N ASP A 4 4.83 -13.96 13.67
CA ASP A 4 5.32 -15.30 13.28
C ASP A 4 4.84 -15.85 11.92
N LEU A 5 4.31 -14.98 11.07
CA LEU A 5 3.81 -15.35 9.74
C LEU A 5 4.86 -15.22 8.61
N LEU A 6 5.90 -14.42 8.84
CA LEU A 6 6.98 -14.17 7.88
C LEU A 6 8.30 -14.61 8.49
N THR A 7 9.07 -15.37 7.71
CA THR A 7 10.45 -15.74 8.05
C THR A 7 11.40 -14.58 7.78
N ASP A 8 12.61 -14.62 8.34
CA ASP A 8 13.66 -13.63 8.02
C ASP A 8 13.98 -13.60 6.52
N ALA A 9 13.92 -14.75 5.84
CA ALA A 9 14.07 -14.85 4.40
C ALA A 9 12.94 -14.12 3.65
N ASP A 10 11.69 -14.21 4.14
CA ASP A 10 10.57 -13.47 3.54
C ASP A 10 10.77 -11.96 3.69
N TYR A 11 11.21 -11.49 4.87
CA TYR A 11 11.53 -10.08 5.08
C TYR A 11 12.67 -9.59 4.19
N ALA A 12 13.74 -10.39 4.06
CA ALA A 12 14.87 -10.06 3.20
C ALA A 12 14.44 -9.94 1.74
N GLN A 13 13.63 -10.88 1.25
CA GLN A 13 13.14 -10.87 -0.12
C GLN A 13 12.19 -9.70 -0.38
N LEU A 14 11.23 -9.43 0.52
CA LEU A 14 10.33 -8.28 0.41
C LEU A 14 11.10 -6.96 0.37
N LYS A 15 12.15 -6.83 1.19
CA LYS A 15 13.02 -5.65 1.20
C LYS A 15 13.81 -5.53 -0.10
N GLN A 16 14.36 -6.63 -0.60
CA GLN A 16 15.12 -6.67 -1.86
C GLN A 16 14.25 -6.29 -3.06
N GLU A 17 13.00 -6.75 -3.09
CA GLU A 17 12.04 -6.44 -4.16
C GLU A 17 11.34 -5.09 -3.98
N GLY A 18 11.69 -4.31 -2.95
CA GLY A 18 11.21 -2.94 -2.79
C GLY A 18 9.74 -2.86 -2.33
N ALA A 19 9.27 -3.83 -1.54
CA ALA A 19 7.95 -3.79 -0.95
C ALA A 19 7.75 -2.48 -0.15
N VAL A 20 6.69 -1.73 -0.49
CA VAL A 20 6.33 -0.49 0.22
C VAL A 20 5.17 -0.67 1.18
N GLY A 21 4.37 -1.72 1.00
CA GLY A 21 3.20 -2.02 1.82
C GLY A 21 2.51 -3.32 1.42
N GLU A 22 1.38 -3.57 2.07
CA GLU A 22 0.50 -4.70 1.77
C GLU A 22 -0.97 -4.30 1.95
N VAL A 23 -1.85 -5.02 1.25
CA VAL A 23 -3.30 -5.02 1.47
C VAL A 23 -3.78 -6.46 1.41
N CYS A 24 -4.66 -6.85 2.33
CA CYS A 24 -5.17 -8.23 2.39
C CYS A 24 -4.05 -9.29 2.36
N CYS A 25 -2.92 -9.02 3.05
CA CYS A 25 -1.74 -9.88 3.09
C CYS A 25 -0.97 -10.01 1.76
N ARG A 26 -1.22 -9.14 0.79
CA ARG A 26 -0.57 -9.10 -0.52
C ARG A 26 0.38 -7.91 -0.59
N PHE A 27 1.68 -8.18 -0.70
CA PHE A 27 2.71 -7.15 -0.77
C PHE A 27 2.87 -6.58 -2.17
N PHE A 28 3.20 -5.30 -2.28
CA PHE A 28 3.40 -4.60 -3.55
C PHE A 28 4.50 -3.53 -3.45
N ASP A 29 5.06 -3.15 -4.60
CA ASP A 29 6.04 -2.07 -4.76
C ASP A 29 5.37 -0.69 -4.90
N GLN A 30 6.18 0.35 -5.10
CA GLN A 30 5.74 1.75 -5.23
C GLN A 30 4.94 2.04 -6.51
N ALA A 31 5.06 1.21 -7.54
CA ALA A 31 4.22 1.26 -8.74
C ALA A 31 2.93 0.43 -8.58
N GLY A 32 2.79 -0.27 -7.45
CA GLY A 32 1.67 -1.16 -7.18
C GLY A 32 1.82 -2.53 -7.83
N HIS A 33 3.00 -2.92 -8.30
CA HIS A 33 3.20 -4.27 -8.80
C HIS A 33 3.32 -5.26 -7.63
N PRO A 34 2.69 -6.45 -7.70
CA PRO A 34 2.90 -7.50 -6.72
C PRO A 34 4.38 -7.85 -6.63
N VAL A 35 4.90 -7.92 -5.40
CA VAL A 35 6.28 -8.37 -5.14
C VAL A 35 6.28 -9.71 -4.44
N TYR A 36 7.42 -10.38 -4.54
CA TYR A 36 7.76 -11.67 -3.98
C TYR A 36 6.73 -12.75 -4.29
N LYS A 37 6.81 -13.29 -5.52
CA LYS A 37 5.92 -14.34 -6.02
C LYS A 37 5.80 -15.52 -5.04
N GLY A 38 6.89 -15.91 -4.40
CA GLY A 38 6.89 -17.01 -3.43
C GLY A 38 5.97 -16.77 -2.22
N LEU A 39 5.81 -15.53 -1.76
CA LEU A 39 4.85 -15.19 -0.71
C LEU A 39 3.43 -15.09 -1.28
N GLN A 40 3.28 -14.50 -2.48
CA GLN A 40 1.98 -14.45 -3.17
C GLN A 40 1.37 -15.85 -3.35
N ASP A 41 2.15 -16.83 -3.80
CA ASP A 41 1.65 -18.18 -4.07
C ASP A 41 1.19 -18.91 -2.80
N ARG A 42 1.77 -18.59 -1.63
CA ARG A 42 1.44 -19.24 -0.35
C ARG A 42 0.44 -18.46 0.51
N THR A 43 0.06 -17.24 0.11
CA THR A 43 -0.98 -16.46 0.79
C THR A 43 -2.36 -16.97 0.39
N ILE A 44 -3.13 -17.47 1.36
CA ILE A 44 -4.55 -17.81 1.19
C ILE A 44 -5.38 -16.54 1.37
N GLY A 45 -5.98 -16.04 0.29
CA GLY A 45 -6.77 -14.81 0.29
C GLY A 45 -6.98 -14.23 -1.11
N ILE A 46 -7.75 -13.15 -1.21
CA ILE A 46 -7.99 -12.43 -2.47
C ILE A 46 -6.67 -11.97 -3.11
N SER A 47 -6.55 -12.09 -4.44
CA SER A 47 -5.40 -11.54 -5.17
C SER A 47 -5.52 -10.02 -5.34
N LEU A 48 -4.41 -9.34 -5.63
CA LEU A 48 -4.43 -7.89 -5.94
C LEU A 48 -5.27 -7.59 -7.19
N GLU A 49 -5.21 -8.46 -8.20
CA GLU A 49 -6.04 -8.37 -9.40
C GLU A 49 -7.54 -8.49 -9.08
N GLN A 50 -7.92 -9.47 -8.24
CA GLN A 50 -9.30 -9.63 -7.80
C GLN A 50 -9.77 -8.43 -6.98
N LEU A 51 -8.91 -7.93 -6.07
CA LEU A 51 -9.20 -6.77 -5.24
C LEU A 51 -9.44 -5.50 -6.08
N GLY A 52 -8.62 -5.27 -7.12
CA GLY A 52 -8.78 -4.14 -8.05
C GLY A 52 -10.07 -4.18 -8.88
N ARG A 53 -10.73 -5.34 -8.99
CA ARG A 53 -12.05 -5.48 -9.65
C ARG A 53 -13.22 -5.21 -8.70
N VAL A 54 -12.98 -5.14 -7.40
CA VAL A 54 -14.05 -4.88 -6.43
C VAL A 54 -14.52 -3.43 -6.59
N ARG A 55 -15.81 -3.25 -6.90
CA ARG A 55 -16.40 -1.93 -7.18
C ARG A 55 -16.18 -0.93 -6.04
N LYS A 56 -16.22 -1.38 -4.79
CA LYS A 56 -16.03 -0.54 -3.61
C LYS A 56 -15.07 -1.20 -2.64
N THR A 57 -13.88 -0.65 -2.53
CA THR A 57 -12.84 -1.08 -1.59
C THR A 57 -12.48 0.10 -0.69
N ILE A 58 -12.84 -0.02 0.58
CA ILE A 58 -12.62 1.01 1.59
C ILE A 58 -11.42 0.61 2.44
N ALA A 59 -10.40 1.46 2.47
CA ALA A 59 -9.26 1.33 3.37
C ALA A 59 -9.33 2.34 4.51
N VAL A 60 -8.89 1.90 5.69
CA VAL A 60 -8.69 2.76 6.86
C VAL A 60 -7.21 2.69 7.23
N ALA A 61 -6.49 3.79 7.07
CA ALA A 61 -5.06 3.84 7.33
C ALA A 61 -4.61 5.23 7.78
N THR A 62 -3.72 5.28 8.77
CA THR A 62 -3.10 6.50 9.32
C THR A 62 -1.62 6.24 9.61
N GLY A 63 -0.83 7.31 9.58
CA GLY A 63 0.59 7.40 9.87
C GLY A 63 1.39 7.79 8.63
N LYS A 64 2.21 8.85 8.73
CA LYS A 64 3.07 9.34 7.64
C LYS A 64 3.98 8.24 7.06
N TYR A 65 4.41 7.29 7.88
CA TYR A 65 5.22 6.14 7.45
C TYR A 65 4.47 5.20 6.47
N LYS A 66 3.14 5.29 6.37
CA LYS A 66 2.31 4.55 5.41
C LYS A 66 2.07 5.30 4.10
N ALA A 67 2.52 6.54 3.96
CA ALA A 67 2.15 7.39 2.82
C ALA A 67 2.50 6.75 1.46
N LYS A 68 3.69 6.13 1.35
CA LYS A 68 4.10 5.40 0.13
C LYS A 68 3.18 4.22 -0.19
N ALA A 69 2.82 3.42 0.82
CA ALA A 69 1.91 2.29 0.66
C ALA A 69 0.50 2.73 0.24
N ILE A 70 -0.01 3.78 0.87
CA ILE A 70 -1.33 4.35 0.58
C ILE A 70 -1.35 4.89 -0.86
N LEU A 71 -0.34 5.67 -1.25
CA LEU A 71 -0.22 6.21 -2.60
C LEU A 71 -0.17 5.09 -3.65
N ALA A 72 0.69 4.09 -3.46
CA ALA A 72 0.80 2.97 -4.38
C ALA A 72 -0.52 2.18 -4.49
N ALA A 73 -1.21 1.93 -3.37
CA ALA A 73 -2.48 1.22 -3.37
C ALA A 73 -3.61 2.01 -4.07
N LEU A 74 -3.64 3.34 -3.92
CA LEU A 74 -4.57 4.23 -4.64
C LEU A 74 -4.29 4.22 -6.14
N LYS A 75 -3.03 4.46 -6.55
CA LYS A 75 -2.62 4.47 -7.97
C LYS A 75 -2.88 3.14 -8.68
N ALA A 76 -2.66 2.03 -7.98
CA ALA A 76 -2.89 0.68 -8.49
C ALA A 76 -4.38 0.29 -8.51
N GLY A 77 -5.27 1.10 -7.94
CA GLY A 77 -6.70 0.81 -7.87
C GLY A 77 -7.07 -0.31 -6.90
N PHE A 78 -6.16 -0.73 -6.01
CA PHE A 78 -6.45 -1.72 -4.97
C PHE A 78 -7.48 -1.21 -3.97
N ILE A 79 -7.48 0.12 -3.76
CA ILE A 79 -8.43 0.82 -2.91
C ILE A 79 -8.99 2.00 -3.69
N ASN A 80 -10.28 2.30 -3.52
CA ASN A 80 -10.95 3.44 -4.18
C ASN A 80 -11.74 4.33 -3.22
N TYR A 81 -11.79 3.97 -1.94
CA TYR A 81 -12.18 4.85 -0.84
C TYR A 81 -11.12 4.77 0.26
N LEU A 82 -10.72 5.92 0.80
CA LEU A 82 -9.75 6.02 1.89
C LEU A 82 -10.32 6.83 3.05
N VAL A 83 -10.21 6.27 4.25
CA VAL A 83 -10.38 7.00 5.52
C VAL A 83 -9.01 7.13 6.17
N THR A 84 -8.56 8.37 6.36
CA THR A 84 -7.24 8.71 6.91
C THR A 84 -7.30 10.03 7.68
N ASP A 85 -6.19 10.43 8.31
CA ASP A 85 -6.08 11.74 8.94
C ASP A 85 -5.40 12.77 8.02
N LYS A 86 -5.50 14.06 8.39
CA LYS A 86 -4.93 15.18 7.64
C LYS A 86 -3.43 15.00 7.42
N GLU A 87 -2.70 14.62 8.45
CA GLU A 87 -1.25 14.51 8.41
C GLU A 87 -0.74 13.43 7.45
N THR A 88 -1.44 12.29 7.41
CA THR A 88 -1.14 11.18 6.50
C THR A 88 -1.46 11.57 5.07
N MET A 89 -2.61 12.20 4.83
CA MET A 89 -3.00 12.61 3.48
C MET A 89 -2.07 13.68 2.91
N LEU A 90 -1.62 14.66 3.71
CA LEU A 90 -0.62 15.65 3.28
C LEU A 90 0.69 14.98 2.86
N ALA A 91 1.13 13.95 3.59
CA ALA A 91 2.33 13.20 3.21
C ALA A 91 2.14 12.38 1.92
N VAL A 92 0.94 11.84 1.69
CA VAL A 92 0.59 11.15 0.42
C VAL A 92 0.62 12.13 -0.74
N LEU A 93 -0.03 13.29 -0.60
CA LEU A 93 -0.11 14.29 -1.67
C LEU A 93 1.26 14.90 -1.99
N ALA A 94 2.11 15.12 -0.98
CA ALA A 94 3.48 15.57 -1.21
C ALA A 94 4.34 14.54 -1.99
N LEU A 95 4.07 13.24 -1.82
CA LEU A 95 4.74 12.18 -2.59
C LEU A 95 4.20 12.01 -4.00
N ASP A 96 2.95 12.42 -4.24
CA ASP A 96 2.32 12.30 -5.56
C ASP A 96 2.73 13.42 -6.52
N GLU A 97 3.43 14.44 -6.01
CA GLU A 97 3.77 15.67 -6.73
C GLU A 97 2.52 16.47 -7.17
N ASP A 98 1.33 16.07 -6.69
CA ASP A 98 0.03 16.62 -7.07
C ASP A 98 -0.39 17.83 -6.20
N ILE A 99 0.60 18.55 -5.65
CA ILE A 99 0.38 19.71 -4.78
C ILE A 99 1.30 20.89 -5.09
N ASP A 100 0.67 22.05 -5.24
CA ASP A 100 1.18 23.35 -4.78
C ASP A 100 0.80 23.54 -3.30
N LEU A 101 1.77 23.40 -2.39
CA LEU A 101 1.55 23.42 -0.94
C LEU A 101 1.01 24.78 -0.46
N ASN A 102 1.09 25.83 -1.27
CA ASN A 102 0.60 27.16 -0.93
C ASN A 102 -0.93 27.27 -0.91
N ASN A 103 -1.66 26.39 -1.62
CA ASN A 103 -3.13 26.48 -1.75
C ASN A 103 -3.91 25.60 -0.76
N VAL A 104 -3.25 24.68 -0.06
CA VAL A 104 -3.91 23.67 0.81
C VAL A 104 -3.78 24.00 2.30
N LEU A 105 -2.89 24.94 2.65
CA LEU A 105 -2.57 25.32 4.04
C LEU A 105 -3.32 26.58 4.54
N LEU A 106 -4.33 27.07 3.81
CA LEU A 106 -5.24 28.13 4.26
C LEU A 106 -6.30 27.60 5.24
#